data_AF-A0A9X3H939-F1
#
_entry.id   AF-A0A9X3H939-F1
#
_cell.length_a   1.000
_cell.length_b   1.000
_cell.length_c   1.000
_cell.angle_alpha   90.00
_cell.angle_beta   90.00
_cell.angle_gamma   90.00
#
_symmetry.space_group_name_H-M   'P 1'
#
loop_
_entity.id
_entity.type
_entity.pdbx_description
1 polymer ?
#
loop_
_entity_poly.entity_id
_entity_poly.type
_entity_poly.pdbx_seq_one_letter_code
_entity_poly.pdbx_strand_id
1 'polypeptide(L)'
;MRAVHENIEGPCEIDEDLAVYGLVTAGATLRSGVRLILHGTIAGNLTIETGARAIIHGTVAGRIHNEGGRVEIFGIADAVVNGSRDAITIIDPAAHVRGRP
;
A
#
# COMPACT_ATOMS: atom_id res chain seq x y z
N MET A 1 -12.73 -11.19 1.09
CA MET A 1 -11.30 -10.83 1.08
C MET A 1 -10.49 -12.08 0.77
N ARG A 2 -9.77 -12.08 -0.35
CA ARG A 2 -8.87 -13.15 -0.80
C ARG A 2 -7.50 -13.00 -0.11
N ALA A 3 -6.77 -14.10 0.09
CA ALA A 3 -5.41 -14.07 0.64
C ALA A 3 -4.41 -14.71 -0.35
N VAL A 4 -3.28 -14.05 -0.57
CA VAL A 4 -2.20 -14.54 -1.46
C VAL A 4 -0.89 -14.64 -0.67
N HIS A 5 -0.31 -15.82 -0.69
CA HIS A 5 0.96 -16.14 -0.01
C HIS A 5 2.14 -16.25 -0.99
N GLU A 6 1.84 -16.34 -2.28
CA GLU A 6 2.82 -16.49 -3.36
C GLU A 6 3.29 -15.14 -3.89
N ASN A 7 4.26 -15.20 -4.81
CA ASN A 7 4.70 -14.01 -5.53
C ASN A 7 3.65 -13.58 -6.55
N ILE A 8 3.36 -12.29 -6.58
CA ILE A 8 2.54 -11.64 -7.60
C ILE A 8 3.49 -10.86 -8.50
N GLU A 9 3.48 -11.15 -9.79
CA GLU A 9 4.25 -10.36 -10.76
C GLU A 9 3.65 -8.95 -10.87
N GLY A 10 4.49 -7.93 -10.64
CA GLY A 10 4.11 -6.52 -10.77
C GLY A 10 4.72 -5.85 -12.02
N PRO A 11 4.26 -4.64 -12.36
CA PRO A 11 3.22 -3.89 -11.67
C PRO A 11 1.83 -4.48 -11.90
N CYS A 12 0.99 -4.52 -10.86
CA CYS A 12 -0.35 -5.10 -10.93
C CYS A 12 -1.42 -4.15 -10.37
N GLU A 13 -2.66 -4.36 -10.82
CA GLU A 13 -3.85 -3.70 -10.31
C GLU A 13 -4.54 -4.64 -9.31
N ILE A 14 -4.92 -4.13 -8.14
CA ILE A 14 -5.65 -4.86 -7.11
C ILE A 14 -7.08 -4.33 -7.11
N ASP A 15 -7.98 -5.08 -7.76
CA ASP A 15 -9.37 -4.72 -8.03
C ASP A 15 -10.40 -5.40 -7.10
N GLU A 16 -9.92 -6.19 -6.15
CA GLU A 16 -10.74 -6.84 -5.12
C GLU A 16 -10.02 -6.88 -3.77
N ASP A 17 -10.81 -7.05 -2.70
CA ASP A 17 -10.28 -7.09 -1.33
C ASP A 17 -9.22 -8.18 -1.17
N LEU A 18 -7.99 -7.78 -0.88
CA LEU A 18 -6.82 -8.65 -0.92
C LEU A 18 -5.97 -8.53 0.34
N ALA A 19 -5.53 -9.67 0.86
CA ALA A 19 -4.46 -9.76 1.85
C ALA A 19 -3.22 -10.38 1.19
N VAL A 20 -2.09 -9.67 1.22
CA VAL A 20 -0.82 -10.13 0.63
C VAL A 20 0.16 -10.48 1.74
N TYR A 21 0.54 -11.75 1.79
CA TYR A 21 1.59 -12.28 2.67
C TYR A 21 2.90 -12.52 1.91
N GLY A 22 2.82 -12.70 0.58
CA GLY A 22 3.96 -12.91 -0.31
C GLY A 22 4.61 -11.61 -0.80
N LEU A 23 5.21 -11.67 -1.97
CA LEU A 23 5.92 -10.56 -2.60
C LEU A 23 5.20 -10.08 -3.86
N VAL A 24 4.90 -8.79 -3.96
CA VAL A 24 4.65 -8.13 -5.25
C VAL A 24 6.00 -7.68 -5.80
N THR A 25 6.42 -8.24 -6.93
CA THR A 25 7.80 -8.09 -7.44
C THR A 25 8.12 -6.68 -7.95
N ALA A 26 7.11 -5.85 -8.19
CA ALA A 26 7.23 -4.44 -8.52
C ALA A 26 6.23 -3.60 -7.71
N GLY A 27 5.67 -2.54 -8.30
CA GLY A 27 4.63 -1.73 -7.67
C GLY A 27 3.22 -2.33 -7.78
N ALA A 28 2.24 -1.67 -7.17
CA ALA A 28 0.84 -2.02 -7.32
C ALA A 28 -0.06 -0.77 -7.29
N THR A 29 -1.22 -0.86 -7.93
CA THR A 29 -2.31 0.12 -7.80
C THR A 29 -3.48 -0.53 -7.08
N LEU A 30 -3.91 0.05 -5.97
CA LEU A 30 -5.13 -0.35 -5.28
C LEU A 30 -6.32 0.43 -5.84
N ARG A 31 -7.24 -0.28 -6.49
CA ARG A 31 -8.39 0.34 -7.15
C ARG A 31 -9.38 0.95 -6.15
N SER A 32 -10.15 1.90 -6.64
CA SER A 32 -11.18 2.61 -5.88
C SER A 32 -12.15 1.65 -5.18
N GLY A 33 -12.42 1.91 -3.90
CA GLY A 33 -13.34 1.10 -3.09
C GLY A 33 -12.81 -0.26 -2.64
N VAL A 34 -11.55 -0.60 -2.96
CA VAL A 34 -10.93 -1.88 -2.60
C VAL A 34 -10.11 -1.77 -1.32
N ARG A 35 -10.08 -2.85 -0.54
CA ARG A 35 -9.26 -2.97 0.66
C ARG A 35 -8.04 -3.88 0.48
N LEU A 36 -6.85 -3.36 0.77
CA LEU A 36 -5.59 -4.12 0.87
C LEU A 36 -5.15 -4.26 2.33
N ILE A 37 -4.74 -5.47 2.73
CA ILE A 37 -3.93 -5.70 3.92
C ILE A 37 -2.59 -6.29 3.48
N LEU A 38 -1.51 -5.53 3.67
CA LEU A 38 -0.17 -5.97 3.32
C LEU A 38 0.55 -6.48 4.59
N HIS A 39 0.79 -7.78 4.66
CA HIS A 39 1.71 -8.40 5.63
C HIS A 39 3.07 -8.72 5.00
N GLY A 40 3.11 -8.95 3.70
CA GLY A 40 4.31 -9.24 2.92
C GLY A 40 5.00 -7.97 2.41
N THR A 41 5.48 -8.02 1.17
CA THR A 41 6.29 -6.94 0.58
C THR A 41 5.75 -6.50 -0.78
N ILE A 42 5.73 -5.20 -1.01
CA ILE A 42 5.63 -4.60 -2.35
C ILE A 42 7.00 -3.99 -2.65
N ALA A 43 7.68 -4.48 -3.69
CA ALA A 43 9.04 -4.06 -4.01
C ALA A 43 9.12 -2.66 -4.64
N GLY A 44 8.02 -2.17 -5.21
CA GLY A 44 7.92 -0.85 -5.84
C GLY A 44 7.00 0.11 -5.10
N ASN A 45 6.46 1.07 -5.87
CA ASN A 45 5.50 2.05 -5.37
C ASN A 45 4.11 1.43 -5.21
N LEU A 46 3.34 1.98 -4.27
CA LEU A 46 1.94 1.62 -4.06
C LEU A 46 1.07 2.84 -4.29
N THR A 47 0.24 2.81 -5.33
CA THR A 47 -0.75 3.86 -5.61
C THR A 47 -2.09 3.48 -4.99
N ILE A 48 -2.72 4.40 -4.28
CA ILE A 48 -3.99 4.22 -3.58
C ILE A 48 -5.00 5.16 -4.20
N GLU A 49 -5.96 4.61 -4.94
CA GLU A 49 -7.02 5.41 -5.56
C GLU A 49 -8.05 5.92 -4.53
N THR A 50 -8.88 6.86 -4.98
CA THR A 50 -9.95 7.45 -4.17
C THR A 50 -10.87 6.40 -3.58
N GLY A 51 -11.12 6.52 -2.27
CA GLY A 51 -11.99 5.60 -1.54
C GLY A 51 -11.40 4.19 -1.31
N ALA A 52 -10.20 3.91 -1.81
CA ALA A 52 -9.49 2.68 -1.48
C ALA A 52 -8.93 2.72 -0.04
N ARG A 53 -8.71 1.55 0.55
CA ARG A 53 -8.15 1.42 1.91
C ARG A 53 -6.98 0.46 1.97
N ALA A 54 -5.80 0.95 2.35
CA ALA A 54 -4.62 0.13 2.56
C ALA A 54 -4.20 0.08 4.03
N ILE A 55 -3.95 -1.13 4.54
CA ILE A 55 -3.40 -1.38 5.87
C ILE A 55 -2.05 -2.05 5.68
N ILE A 56 -0.97 -1.37 6.08
CA ILE A 56 0.41 -1.78 5.80
C ILE A 56 1.05 -2.28 7.10
N HIS A 57 1.04 -3.59 7.33
CA HIS A 57 1.82 -4.24 8.39
C HIS A 57 3.21 -4.68 7.89
N GLY A 58 3.33 -4.94 6.59
CA GLY A 58 4.56 -5.36 5.93
C GLY A 58 5.39 -4.20 5.41
N THR A 59 6.00 -4.39 4.24
CA THR A 59 6.93 -3.42 3.64
C THR A 59 6.46 -2.94 2.29
N VAL A 60 6.41 -1.63 2.09
CA VAL A 60 6.41 -1.00 0.76
C VAL A 60 7.82 -0.44 0.55
N ALA A 61 8.62 -1.08 -0.29
CA ALA A 61 10.00 -0.68 -0.49
C ALA A 61 10.13 0.65 -1.26
N GLY A 62 9.10 1.02 -2.02
CA GLY A 62 8.98 2.32 -2.68
C GLY A 62 8.11 3.32 -1.93
N ARG A 63 7.57 4.28 -2.68
CA ARG A 63 6.71 5.35 -2.19
C ARG A 63 5.24 4.95 -2.25
N ILE A 64 4.50 5.31 -1.21
CA ILE A 64 3.04 5.23 -1.21
C ILE A 64 2.47 6.54 -1.76
N HIS A 65 1.73 6.47 -2.84
CA HIS A 65 1.01 7.59 -3.46
C HIS A 65 -0.48 7.49 -3.08
N ASN A 66 -0.92 8.32 -2.14
CA ASN A 66 -2.30 8.34 -1.69
C ASN A 66 -3.08 9.44 -2.44
N GLU A 67 -3.86 9.03 -3.45
CA GLU A 67 -4.58 9.92 -4.37
C GLU A 67 -6.03 10.21 -3.93
N GLY A 68 -6.38 9.91 -2.67
CA GLY A 68 -7.71 10.15 -2.11
C GLY A 68 -8.30 8.97 -1.33
N GLY A 69 -7.48 7.97 -1.01
CA GLY A 69 -7.85 6.84 -0.18
C GLY A 69 -7.42 7.02 1.28
N ARG A 70 -7.54 5.92 2.02
CA ARG A 70 -7.12 5.81 3.42
C ARG A 70 -5.96 4.83 3.55
N VAL A 71 -4.83 5.30 4.06
CA VAL A 71 -3.65 4.48 4.32
C VAL A 71 -3.34 4.45 5.81
N GLU A 72 -3.21 3.26 6.37
CA GLU A 72 -2.81 3.03 7.76
C GLU A 72 -1.48 2.27 7.75
N ILE A 73 -0.40 2.92 8.18
CA ILE A 73 0.96 2.39 8.14
C ILE A 73 1.38 1.95 9.53
N PHE A 74 1.59 0.65 9.70
CA PHE A 74 2.14 0.01 10.90
C PHE A 74 3.55 -0.57 10.65
N GLY A 75 3.88 -0.86 9.38
CA GLY A 75 5.14 -1.43 8.95
C GLY A 75 6.12 -0.40 8.39
N ILE A 76 6.69 -0.71 7.22
CA ILE A 76 7.77 0.08 6.62
C ILE A 76 7.31 0.65 5.28
N ALA A 77 7.61 1.92 5.04
CA ALA A 77 7.50 2.56 3.73
C ALA A 77 8.72 3.46 3.48
N ASP A 78 9.17 3.61 2.23
CA ASP A 78 10.25 4.56 1.95
C ASP A 78 9.77 6.01 2.14
N ALA A 79 8.62 6.33 1.55
CA ALA A 79 7.95 7.61 1.73
C ALA A 79 6.44 7.45 1.54
N VAL A 80 5.68 8.45 1.99
CA VAL A 80 4.26 8.59 1.69
C VAL A 80 3.98 10.00 1.22
N VAL A 81 3.18 10.13 0.16
CA VAL A 81 2.74 11.40 -0.41
C VAL A 81 1.22 11.37 -0.55
N ASN A 82 0.56 12.41 -0.04
CA ASN A 82 -0.86 12.63 -0.22
C ASN A 82 -1.05 13.55 -1.43
N GLY A 83 -1.50 13.00 -2.55
CA GLY A 83 -1.75 13.73 -3.81
C GLY A 83 -3.10 14.45 -3.84
N SER A 84 -4.06 14.01 -3.02
CA SER A 84 -5.40 14.61 -2.91
C SER A 84 -5.65 15.22 -1.52
N ARG A 85 -6.55 16.20 -1.45
CA ARG A 85 -7.03 16.78 -0.18
C ARG A 85 -7.85 15.79 0.65
N ASP A 86 -8.44 14.79 0.00
CA ASP A 86 -9.25 13.76 0.63
C ASP A 86 -8.40 12.58 1.12
N ALA A 87 -7.10 12.58 0.83
CA ALA A 87 -6.18 11.53 1.24
C ALA A 87 -5.97 11.56 2.77
N ILE A 88 -6.27 10.44 3.42
CA ILE A 88 -6.03 10.25 4.84
C ILE A 88 -4.90 9.25 5.02
N THR A 89 -3.81 9.68 5.65
CA THR A 89 -2.68 8.81 5.99
C THR A 89 -2.47 8.85 7.50
N ILE A 90 -2.51 7.66 8.11
CA ILE A 90 -2.27 7.45 9.53
C ILE A 90 -1.00 6.64 9.65
N ILE A 91 -0.04 7.14 10.41
CA ILE A 91 1.25 6.50 10.65
C ILE A 91 1.30 6.13 12.12
N ASP A 92 1.39 4.84 12.40
CA ASP A 92 1.59 4.34 13.75
C ASP A 92 2.95 4.80 14.30
N PRO A 93 3.08 5.15 15.59
CA PRO A 93 4.34 5.58 16.17
C PRO A 93 5.51 4.58 16.00
N ALA A 94 5.21 3.29 15.87
CA ALA A 94 6.23 2.25 15.65
C ALA A 94 6.55 2.03 14.15
N ALA A 95 5.78 2.62 13.23
CA ALA A 95 6.04 2.50 11.80
C ALA A 95 7.32 3.22 11.38
N HIS A 96 7.97 2.72 10.33
CA HIS A 96 9.19 3.31 9.80
C HIS A 96 8.95 3.91 8.42
N VAL A 97 8.87 5.24 8.35
CA VAL A 97 8.72 6.01 7.11
C VAL A 97 9.93 6.92 6.93
N ARG A 98 10.76 6.67 5.91
CA ARG A 98 12.09 7.30 5.78
C ARG A 98 12.04 8.73 5.25
N GLY A 99 11.04 9.08 4.45
CA GLY A 99 10.79 10.44 3.96
C GLY A 99 11.88 10.97 3.02
N ARG A 100 12.52 10.12 2.20
CA ARG A 100 13.54 10.58 1.25
C ARG A 100 12.95 11.60 0.26
N PRO A 101 13.65 12.74 0.03
CA PRO A 101 13.23 13.80 -0.90
C PRO A 101 13.10 13.27 -2.34
#